data_AF-A0ABD1B9M9-F1
#
_entry.id   AF-A0ABD1B9M9-F1
#
_cell.length_a   1.000
_cell.length_b   1.000
_cell.length_c   1.000
_cell.angle_alpha   90.00
_cell.angle_beta   90.00
_cell.angle_gamma   90.00
#
_symmetry.space_group_name_H-M   'P 1'
#
loop_
_entity.id
_entity.type
_entity.pdbx_description
1 polymer ?
#
loop_
_entity_poly.entity_id
_entity_poly.type
_entity_poly.pdbx_seq_one_letter_code
_entity_poly.pdbx_strand_id
1 'polypeptide(L)'
;MLKQARTLLSRSLCDQSHSLFQGKVKASTLRGFASWSDSSAPPGRGFSDDAKPSGGGRVFAPYAIFKGKAALTVAPVLPVFAKIDSGNVCIERRGTVMMTFMPAIGQRKYDWAKKQMFALSATEVGSVISMGSKDSSEFFHDPSMKSSNSGQVTKSLSIKPYEDSKSQDGKGGYYFSLSVQNKILKTNHYLVVPVTIAEFAVMKTAFSFALPYIMGWDRLIVQGENAPQSFSTHPKTDPLQLASEWDR
;
A
#
# COMPACT_ATOMS: atom_id res chain seq x y z
N MET A 1 -30.90 44.78 -0.33
CA MET A 1 -32.22 44.12 -0.38
C MET A 1 -32.17 42.95 -1.35
N LEU A 2 -32.58 41.79 -0.85
CA LEU A 2 -33.07 40.55 -1.51
C LEU A 2 -32.41 39.94 -2.76
N LYS A 3 -31.80 38.78 -2.47
CA LYS A 3 -31.71 37.51 -3.23
C LYS A 3 -32.88 37.25 -4.18
N GLN A 4 -32.63 36.58 -5.31
CA GLN A 4 -33.40 35.39 -5.72
C GLN A 4 -32.55 34.38 -6.52
N ALA A 5 -32.62 33.14 -6.06
CA ALA A 5 -32.18 31.93 -6.72
C ALA A 5 -33.32 31.35 -7.57
N ARG A 6 -33.00 30.55 -8.59
CA ARG A 6 -33.94 29.61 -9.21
C ARG A 6 -33.30 28.25 -9.38
N THR A 7 -33.85 27.29 -8.64
CA THR A 7 -33.77 25.85 -8.82
C THR A 7 -34.71 25.40 -9.93
N LEU A 8 -34.31 24.42 -10.73
CA LEU A 8 -35.23 23.46 -11.36
C LEU A 8 -34.63 22.05 -11.29
N LEU A 9 -35.49 21.12 -10.88
CA LEU A 9 -35.29 19.69 -10.65
C LEU A 9 -35.74 18.86 -11.88
N SER A 10 -35.29 17.60 -11.88
CA SER A 10 -35.83 16.42 -12.60
C SER A 10 -35.37 16.25 -14.07
N ARG A 11 -35.06 15.07 -14.62
CA ARG A 11 -35.48 13.66 -14.36
C ARG A 11 -34.31 12.71 -14.72
N SER A 12 -34.01 11.71 -13.88
CA SER A 12 -34.27 10.26 -14.09
C SER A 12 -33.78 9.67 -15.43
N LEU A 13 -32.72 8.86 -15.33
CA LEU A 13 -32.24 7.92 -16.36
C LEU A 13 -32.58 6.50 -15.89
N CYS A 14 -33.34 5.77 -16.69
CA CYS A 14 -33.35 4.32 -16.71
C CYS A 14 -33.61 3.92 -18.16
N ASP A 15 -32.61 3.34 -18.83
CA ASP A 15 -32.92 2.29 -19.79
C ASP A 15 -31.75 1.30 -19.91
N GLN A 16 -32.14 0.05 -20.04
CA GLN A 16 -31.34 -1.16 -20.08
C GLN A 16 -30.82 -1.42 -21.50
N SER A 17 -29.70 -2.15 -21.60
CA SER A 17 -29.64 -3.25 -22.58
C SER A 17 -28.51 -4.22 -22.26
N HIS A 18 -28.91 -5.47 -22.00
CA HIS A 18 -28.07 -6.66 -22.01
C HIS A 18 -27.68 -7.02 -23.45
N SER A 19 -26.47 -7.55 -23.66
CA SER A 19 -26.28 -8.64 -24.64
C SER A 19 -25.17 -9.59 -24.20
N LEU A 20 -25.45 -10.87 -24.44
CA LEU A 20 -24.70 -12.07 -24.11
C LEU A 20 -23.53 -12.28 -25.07
N PHE A 21 -22.37 -12.67 -24.57
CA PHE A 21 -21.52 -13.68 -25.22
C PHE A 21 -20.77 -14.50 -24.19
N GLN A 22 -21.00 -15.81 -24.25
CA GLN A 22 -20.49 -16.83 -23.35
C GLN A 22 -19.17 -17.37 -23.93
N GLY A 23 -18.07 -17.20 -23.20
CA GLY A 23 -16.77 -17.76 -23.54
C GLY A 23 -15.99 -18.09 -22.28
N LYS A 24 -15.82 -19.39 -22.01
CA LYS A 24 -15.10 -19.93 -20.84
C LYS A 24 -13.62 -19.54 -20.87
N VAL A 25 -13.21 -18.66 -19.96
CA VAL A 25 -11.80 -18.52 -19.54
C VAL A 25 -11.78 -18.43 -18.02
N LYS A 26 -11.01 -19.31 -17.37
CA LYS A 26 -10.79 -19.27 -15.91
C LYS A 26 -10.02 -18.00 -15.55
N ALA A 27 -10.75 -16.94 -15.23
CA ALA A 27 -10.19 -15.67 -14.77
C ALA A 27 -10.05 -15.68 -13.24
N SER A 28 -8.80 -15.55 -12.77
CA SER A 28 -8.47 -15.24 -11.39
C SER A 28 -9.20 -13.96 -10.96
N THR A 29 -10.11 -14.10 -10.00
CA THR A 29 -10.96 -13.00 -9.52
C THR A 29 -10.13 -12.04 -8.66
N LEU A 30 -9.61 -10.98 -9.26
CA LEU A 30 -9.24 -9.76 -8.56
C LEU A 30 -10.47 -8.84 -8.54
N ARG A 31 -11.33 -8.99 -7.53
CA ARG A 31 -12.46 -8.06 -7.30
C ARG A 31 -11.92 -6.77 -6.69
N GLY A 32 -12.26 -5.66 -7.33
CA GLY A 32 -11.98 -4.30 -6.88
C GLY A 32 -12.65 -3.98 -5.54
N PHE A 33 -11.98 -3.14 -4.76
CA PHE A 33 -12.49 -2.65 -3.49
C PHE A 33 -13.51 -1.52 -3.73
N ALA A 34 -14.53 -1.51 -2.89
CA ALA A 34 -15.70 -0.66 -2.97
C ALA A 34 -15.37 0.83 -2.80
N SER A 35 -16.10 1.63 -3.56
CA SER A 35 -16.23 3.08 -3.44
C SER A 35 -16.69 3.46 -2.02
N TRP A 36 -15.90 4.23 -1.28
CA TRP A 36 -16.43 5.01 -0.16
C TRP A 36 -17.09 6.26 -0.73
N SER A 37 -18.38 6.16 -1.02
CA SER A 37 -19.28 7.27 -1.30
C SER A 37 -20.69 6.82 -0.96
N ASP A 38 -21.10 6.99 0.30
CA ASP A 38 -22.36 7.64 0.68
C ASP A 38 -22.61 7.47 2.18
N SER A 39 -22.42 8.58 2.89
CA SER A 39 -22.96 8.76 4.23
C SER A 39 -24.44 9.10 4.10
N SER A 40 -25.31 8.11 4.30
CA SER A 40 -26.75 8.31 4.57
C SER A 40 -27.29 7.06 5.28
N ALA A 41 -27.27 7.08 6.61
CA ALA A 41 -27.90 6.04 7.43
C ALA A 41 -29.41 6.30 7.53
N PRO A 42 -30.29 5.30 7.33
CA PRO A 42 -31.67 5.36 7.82
C PRO A 42 -31.71 4.97 9.31
N PRO A 43 -32.69 5.47 10.10
CA PRO A 43 -32.73 5.25 11.53
C PRO A 43 -33.32 3.88 11.88
N GLY A 44 -32.68 3.19 12.81
CA GLY A 44 -33.32 2.19 13.67
C GLY A 44 -33.18 0.73 13.23
N ARG A 45 -32.24 0.01 13.87
CA ARG A 45 -32.49 -1.21 14.67
C ARG A 45 -31.17 -1.78 15.19
N GLY A 46 -31.08 -1.88 16.52
CA GLY A 46 -30.33 -2.89 17.29
C GLY A 46 -28.86 -3.08 16.97
N PHE A 47 -27.98 -2.55 17.84
CA PHE A 47 -26.66 -3.12 18.04
C PHE A 47 -26.81 -4.57 18.48
N SER A 48 -26.60 -5.49 17.54
CA SER A 48 -26.39 -6.92 17.82
C SER A 48 -24.90 -7.10 17.90
N ASP A 49 -24.39 -7.10 19.13
CA ASP A 49 -23.00 -7.35 19.47
C ASP A 49 -22.75 -8.87 19.41
N ASP A 50 -22.81 -9.45 18.20
CA ASP A 50 -22.57 -10.87 17.97
C ASP A 50 -22.06 -11.12 16.55
N ALA A 51 -20.81 -10.74 16.32
CA ALA A 51 -20.01 -11.27 15.23
C ALA A 51 -18.58 -11.48 15.72
N LYS A 52 -18.38 -12.47 16.60
CA LYS A 52 -17.06 -13.07 16.82
C LYS A 52 -16.59 -13.63 15.47
N PRO A 53 -15.49 -13.15 14.86
CA PRO A 53 -15.02 -13.66 13.59
C PRO A 53 -14.37 -15.03 13.82
N SER A 54 -15.20 -16.06 13.82
CA SER A 54 -14.76 -17.45 13.73
C SER A 54 -14.34 -17.71 12.28
N GLY A 55 -13.02 -17.78 12.06
CA GLY A 55 -12.39 -18.02 10.75
C GLY A 55 -11.64 -16.77 10.28
N GLY A 56 -10.30 -16.82 10.31
CA GLY A 56 -9.39 -15.69 10.07
C GLY A 56 -9.66 -14.94 8.77
N GLY A 57 -10.54 -13.94 8.83
CA GLY A 57 -10.86 -13.05 7.73
C GLY A 57 -9.67 -12.16 7.39
N ARG A 58 -9.49 -11.85 6.11
CA ARG A 58 -8.45 -10.92 5.68
C ARG A 58 -8.89 -9.48 5.99
N VAL A 59 -8.11 -8.79 6.81
CA VAL A 59 -8.30 -7.35 7.10
C VAL A 59 -7.59 -6.53 6.02
N PHE A 60 -8.27 -5.51 5.51
CA PHE A 60 -7.72 -4.54 4.55
C PHE A 60 -7.73 -3.16 5.19
N ALA A 61 -6.55 -2.60 5.46
CA ALA A 61 -6.41 -1.32 6.15
C ALA A 61 -5.33 -0.44 5.48
N PRO A 62 -5.57 0.06 4.24
CA PRO A 62 -4.66 0.99 3.60
C PRO A 62 -4.71 2.39 4.25
N TYR A 63 -3.56 3.04 4.40
CA TYR A 63 -3.50 4.48 4.68
C TYR A 63 -3.64 5.26 3.38
N ALA A 64 -4.51 6.28 3.35
CA ALA A 64 -4.87 7.00 2.14
C ALA A 64 -4.66 8.51 2.28
N ILE A 65 -4.07 9.12 1.25
CA ILE A 65 -3.85 10.55 1.10
C ILE A 65 -4.58 11.02 -0.15
N PHE A 66 -5.48 11.99 0.01
CA PHE A 66 -6.31 12.54 -1.07
C PHE A 66 -5.91 13.99 -1.36
N LYS A 67 -5.47 14.28 -2.60
CA LYS A 67 -5.06 15.64 -3.03
C LYS A 67 -5.80 16.05 -4.30
N GLY A 68 -5.63 17.30 -4.72
CA GLY A 68 -6.43 17.87 -5.82
C GLY A 68 -6.30 17.16 -7.17
N LYS A 69 -5.10 16.64 -7.51
CA LYS A 69 -4.84 16.01 -8.83
C LYS A 69 -4.73 14.48 -8.78
N ALA A 70 -4.41 13.92 -7.62
CA ALA A 70 -4.23 12.49 -7.44
C ALA A 70 -4.43 12.09 -5.97
N ALA A 71 -4.68 10.80 -5.76
CA ALA A 71 -4.67 10.16 -4.46
C ALA A 71 -3.56 9.11 -4.40
N LEU A 72 -3.04 8.86 -3.21
CA LEU A 72 -2.07 7.84 -2.89
C LEU A 72 -2.63 6.96 -1.77
N THR A 73 -2.58 5.65 -1.93
CA THR A 73 -2.77 4.71 -0.82
C THR A 73 -1.53 3.86 -0.60
N VAL A 74 -1.22 3.56 0.64
CA VAL A 74 -0.12 2.67 1.02
C VAL A 74 -0.64 1.53 1.92
N ALA A 75 -0.22 0.31 1.62
CA ALA A 75 -0.59 -0.87 2.40
C ALA A 75 0.53 -1.90 2.42
N PRO A 76 0.80 -2.57 3.55
CA PRO A 76 1.72 -3.69 3.58
C PRO A 76 1.16 -4.89 2.83
N VAL A 77 2.03 -5.61 2.14
CA VAL A 77 1.78 -6.89 1.49
C VAL A 77 2.70 -7.90 2.14
N LEU A 78 2.12 -8.83 2.91
CA LEU A 78 2.89 -9.82 3.66
C LEU A 78 3.66 -10.78 2.74
N PRO A 79 4.78 -11.36 3.24
CA PRO A 79 5.50 -12.40 2.53
C PRO A 79 4.62 -13.66 2.35
N VAL A 80 4.98 -14.47 1.36
CA VAL A 80 4.43 -15.81 1.15
C VAL A 80 5.48 -16.82 1.60
N PHE A 81 5.02 -17.84 2.31
CA PHE A 81 5.85 -18.92 2.78
C PHE A 81 5.52 -20.21 2.04
N ALA A 82 6.55 -20.97 1.68
CA ALA A 82 6.43 -22.32 1.15
C ALA A 82 6.86 -23.32 2.22
N LYS A 83 6.21 -24.49 2.24
CA LYS A 83 6.67 -25.62 3.06
C LYS A 83 7.90 -26.23 2.42
N ILE A 84 8.85 -26.63 3.25
CA ILE A 84 10.00 -27.43 2.85
C ILE A 84 9.85 -28.87 3.35
N ASP A 85 10.59 -29.81 2.76
CA ASP A 85 10.41 -31.25 2.98
C ASP A 85 10.55 -31.69 4.45
N SER A 86 11.27 -30.92 5.25
CA SER A 86 11.41 -31.13 6.70
C SER A 86 10.17 -30.75 7.53
N GLY A 87 9.08 -30.30 6.89
CA GLY A 87 7.87 -29.82 7.55
C GLY A 87 7.94 -28.36 8.01
N ASN A 88 9.10 -27.73 7.91
CA ASN A 88 9.32 -26.32 8.18
C ASN A 88 8.80 -25.43 7.03
N VAL A 89 8.85 -24.11 7.22
CA VAL A 89 8.47 -23.13 6.19
C VAL A 89 9.62 -22.17 5.90
N CYS A 90 9.77 -21.76 4.64
CA CYS A 90 10.72 -20.73 4.21
C CYS A 90 9.99 -19.63 3.42
N ILE A 91 10.61 -18.45 3.33
CA ILE A 91 10.04 -17.33 2.55
C ILE A 91 10.22 -17.62 1.06
N GLU A 92 9.11 -17.79 0.35
CA GLU A 92 9.07 -17.97 -1.11
C GLU A 92 9.01 -16.61 -1.83
N ARG A 93 8.16 -15.71 -1.33
CA ARG A 93 8.03 -14.35 -1.85
C ARG A 93 8.17 -13.36 -0.71
N ARG A 94 9.11 -12.43 -0.83
CA ARG A 94 9.29 -11.33 0.13
C ARG A 94 8.04 -10.44 0.19
N GLY A 95 7.76 -9.90 1.36
CA GLY A 95 6.75 -8.86 1.53
C GLY A 95 7.21 -7.52 0.97
N THR A 96 6.26 -6.62 0.77
CA THR A 96 6.48 -5.28 0.24
C THR A 96 5.51 -4.28 0.87
N VAL A 97 5.75 -2.99 0.70
CA VAL A 97 4.71 -1.96 0.87
C VAL A 97 4.20 -1.55 -0.50
N MET A 98 2.92 -1.79 -0.77
CA MET A 98 2.28 -1.42 -2.03
C MET A 98 1.82 0.03 -1.98
N MET A 99 2.33 0.85 -2.90
CA MET A 99 1.85 2.20 -3.16
C MET A 99 0.94 2.20 -4.38
N THR A 100 -0.26 2.75 -4.26
CA THR A 100 -1.24 2.87 -5.35
C THR A 100 -1.59 4.33 -5.57
N PHE A 101 -1.30 4.83 -6.77
CA PHE A 101 -1.59 6.18 -7.21
C PHE A 101 -2.83 6.18 -8.09
N MET A 102 -3.73 7.13 -7.88
CA MET A 102 -4.97 7.26 -8.65
C MET A 102 -5.15 8.70 -9.13
N PRO A 103 -5.38 8.95 -10.43
CA PRO A 103 -5.67 10.30 -10.92
C PRO A 103 -7.04 10.79 -10.43
N ALA A 104 -7.17 12.08 -10.16
CA ALA A 104 -8.46 12.71 -9.90
C ALA A 104 -9.30 12.78 -11.18
N ILE A 105 -10.61 12.56 -11.05
CA ILE A 105 -11.61 12.70 -12.12
C ILE A 105 -12.69 13.74 -11.78
N GLY A 106 -12.53 14.41 -10.64
CA GLY A 106 -13.42 15.44 -10.16
C GLY A 106 -13.08 15.82 -8.73
N GLN A 107 -13.83 16.76 -8.17
CA GLN A 107 -13.65 17.17 -6.79
C GLN A 107 -13.86 15.97 -5.85
N ARG A 108 -12.77 15.56 -5.18
CA ARG A 108 -12.75 14.42 -4.24
C ARG A 108 -13.18 13.08 -4.87
N LYS A 109 -13.00 12.94 -6.19
CA LYS A 109 -13.26 11.70 -6.94
C LYS A 109 -12.01 11.26 -7.66
N TYR A 110 -11.67 9.98 -7.57
CA TYR A 110 -10.43 9.41 -8.10
C TYR A 110 -10.73 8.15 -8.91
N ASP A 111 -10.03 7.97 -10.03
CA ASP A 111 -10.25 6.87 -10.96
C ASP A 111 -9.42 5.63 -10.57
N TRP A 112 -10.10 4.66 -9.97
CA TRP A 112 -9.51 3.37 -9.58
C TRP A 112 -9.12 2.49 -10.77
N ALA A 113 -9.80 2.65 -11.91
CA ALA A 113 -9.53 1.86 -13.12
C ALA A 113 -8.19 2.28 -13.75
N LYS A 114 -7.81 3.56 -13.63
CA LYS A 114 -6.54 4.11 -14.12
C LYS A 114 -5.43 4.18 -13.06
N LYS A 115 -5.56 3.43 -11.97
CA LYS A 115 -4.53 3.40 -10.91
C LYS A 115 -3.19 2.87 -11.43
N GLN A 116 -2.11 3.39 -10.87
CA GLN A 116 -0.75 2.90 -11.08
C GLN A 116 -0.17 2.41 -9.75
N MET A 117 0.59 1.32 -9.78
CA MET A 117 1.12 0.68 -8.59
C MET A 117 2.65 0.63 -8.60
N PHE A 118 3.25 0.85 -7.43
CA PHE A 118 4.68 0.76 -7.18
C PHE A 118 4.89 0.04 -5.85
N ALA A 119 5.68 -1.04 -5.82
CA ALA A 119 5.88 -1.83 -4.61
C ALA A 119 7.24 -1.52 -4.01
N LEU A 120 7.31 -1.03 -2.78
CA LEU A 120 8.58 -0.83 -2.08
C LEU A 120 9.01 -2.15 -1.43
N SER A 121 10.22 -2.60 -1.76
CA SER A 121 10.92 -3.66 -1.03
C SER A 121 11.30 -3.20 0.38
N ALA A 122 11.66 -4.14 1.26
CA ALA A 122 12.12 -3.81 2.62
C ALA A 122 13.28 -2.80 2.64
N THR A 123 14.20 -2.89 1.68
CA THR A 123 15.32 -1.96 1.56
C THR A 123 14.86 -0.56 1.14
N GLU A 124 13.97 -0.45 0.15
CA GLU A 124 13.43 0.84 -0.30
C GLU A 124 12.55 1.48 0.79
N VAL A 125 11.81 0.66 1.55
CA VAL A 125 11.12 1.10 2.77
C VAL A 125 12.13 1.69 3.78
N GLY A 126 13.25 1.01 4.00
CA GLY A 126 14.36 1.52 4.82
C GLY A 126 14.87 2.88 4.33
N SER A 127 15.07 3.06 3.02
CA SER A 127 15.46 4.34 2.43
C SER A 127 14.44 5.44 2.75
N VAL A 128 13.13 5.17 2.61
CA VAL A 128 12.09 6.16 2.92
C VAL A 128 12.07 6.51 4.42
N ILE A 129 12.28 5.53 5.30
CA ILE A 129 12.34 5.73 6.76
C ILE A 129 13.58 6.55 7.14
N SER A 130 14.71 6.41 6.44
CA SER A 130 15.93 7.15 6.78
C SER A 130 15.96 8.58 6.24
N MET A 131 15.07 8.96 5.31
CA MET A 131 15.04 10.32 4.73
C MET A 131 14.91 11.43 5.79
N GLY A 132 15.84 12.38 5.79
CA GLY A 132 15.77 13.66 6.47
C GLY A 132 14.95 14.70 5.69
N SER A 133 14.80 15.91 6.27
CA SER A 133 13.94 16.99 5.74
C SER A 133 14.35 17.52 4.36
N LYS A 134 15.62 17.35 3.97
CA LYS A 134 16.17 17.80 2.68
C LYS A 134 16.54 16.66 1.75
N ASP A 135 16.40 15.42 2.21
CA ASP A 135 16.81 14.25 1.45
C ASP A 135 15.80 13.94 0.35
N SER A 136 16.28 13.27 -0.68
CA SER A 136 15.44 12.72 -1.74
C SER A 136 15.72 11.23 -1.90
N SER A 137 14.77 10.51 -2.49
CA SER A 137 14.93 9.10 -2.85
C SER A 137 14.34 8.85 -4.23
N GLU A 138 15.01 7.99 -5.00
CA GLU A 138 14.56 7.59 -6.32
C GLU A 138 14.68 6.07 -6.49
N PHE A 139 13.61 5.47 -7.00
CA PHE A 139 13.50 4.02 -7.16
C PHE A 139 13.08 3.69 -8.58
N PHE A 140 13.68 2.65 -9.17
CA PHE A 140 13.48 2.26 -10.56
C PHE A 140 13.14 0.78 -10.65
N HIS A 141 11.97 0.48 -11.21
CA HIS A 141 11.45 -0.88 -11.33
C HIS A 141 11.19 -1.21 -12.80
N ASP A 142 11.67 -2.38 -13.23
CA ASP A 142 11.29 -3.04 -14.48
C ASP A 142 10.61 -4.37 -14.11
N PRO A 143 9.27 -4.50 -14.28
CA PRO A 143 8.56 -5.74 -13.93
C PRO A 143 9.02 -6.97 -14.70
N SER A 144 9.66 -6.77 -15.85
CA SER A 144 10.16 -7.83 -16.74
C SER A 144 11.69 -7.90 -16.72
N MET A 145 12.34 -7.33 -15.71
CA MET A 145 13.79 -7.38 -15.56
C MET A 145 14.27 -8.83 -15.59
N LYS A 146 15.39 -9.09 -16.28
CA LYS A 146 15.96 -10.44 -16.49
C LYS A 146 15.11 -11.38 -17.35
N SER A 147 14.13 -10.85 -18.08
CA SER A 147 13.40 -11.58 -19.13
C SER A 147 13.63 -10.94 -20.50
N SER A 148 13.16 -11.58 -21.56
CA SER A 148 13.17 -11.04 -22.93
C SER A 148 12.41 -9.72 -23.08
N ASN A 149 11.49 -9.42 -22.15
CA ASN A 149 10.65 -8.22 -22.18
C ASN A 149 11.23 -7.07 -21.33
N SER A 150 12.48 -7.17 -20.87
CA SER A 150 13.13 -6.11 -20.11
C SER A 150 13.11 -4.78 -20.86
N GLY A 151 12.90 -3.69 -20.12
CA GLY A 151 12.89 -2.32 -20.66
C GLY A 151 11.63 -1.94 -21.43
N GLN A 152 10.67 -2.86 -21.58
CA GLN A 152 9.37 -2.59 -22.22
C GLN A 152 8.41 -1.82 -21.29
N VAL A 153 8.46 -2.10 -19.98
CA VAL A 153 7.73 -1.36 -18.96
C VAL A 153 8.70 -0.89 -17.90
N THR A 154 8.77 0.41 -17.67
CA THR A 154 9.62 1.01 -16.63
C THR A 154 8.79 1.87 -15.72
N LYS A 155 9.10 1.79 -14.43
CA LYS A 155 8.47 2.61 -13.39
C LYS A 155 9.56 3.34 -12.63
N SER A 156 9.41 4.64 -12.45
CA SER A 156 10.25 5.41 -11.55
C SER A 156 9.40 6.13 -10.51
N LEU A 157 9.80 5.99 -9.26
CA LEU A 157 9.22 6.73 -8.14
C LEU A 157 10.28 7.67 -7.60
N SER A 158 9.98 8.96 -7.59
CA SER A 158 10.83 10.01 -7.01
C SER A 158 10.12 10.65 -5.82
N ILE A 159 10.82 10.75 -4.70
CA ILE A 159 10.37 11.41 -3.47
C ILE A 159 11.32 12.57 -3.22
N LYS A 160 10.83 13.80 -3.40
CA LYS A 160 11.64 15.02 -3.31
C LYS A 160 11.01 16.04 -2.38
N PRO A 161 11.79 16.72 -1.53
CA PRO A 161 11.26 17.76 -0.66
C PRO A 161 10.75 18.94 -1.50
N TYR A 162 9.74 19.63 -1.00
CA TYR A 162 9.32 20.91 -1.53
C TYR A 162 9.12 21.92 -0.40
N GLU A 163 9.40 23.17 -0.70
CA GLU A 163 9.15 24.29 0.20
C GLU A 163 7.84 24.97 -0.22
N ASP A 164 6.98 25.26 0.75
CA ASP A 164 5.84 26.14 0.50
C ASP A 164 6.30 27.59 0.60
N SER A 165 6.56 28.19 -0.56
CA SER A 165 7.00 29.58 -0.70
C SER A 165 6.00 30.60 -0.13
N LYS A 166 4.78 30.18 0.24
CA LYS A 166 3.74 31.03 0.82
C LYS A 166 3.56 30.86 2.33
N SER A 167 4.25 29.91 2.96
CA SER A 167 4.16 29.73 4.41
C SER A 167 5.28 30.51 5.11
N GLN A 168 4.92 31.47 5.94
CA GLN A 168 5.84 32.17 6.85
C GLN A 168 6.53 31.19 7.84
N ASP A 169 5.93 30.01 8.02
CA ASP A 169 6.41 28.92 8.88
C ASP A 169 7.38 27.95 8.19
N GLY A 170 7.66 28.09 6.88
CA GLY A 170 8.49 27.14 6.12
C GLY A 170 7.93 25.71 6.07
N LYS A 171 6.60 25.54 6.18
CA LYS A 171 5.91 24.23 6.16
C LYS A 171 6.00 23.61 4.76
N GLY A 172 7.05 22.85 4.55
CA GLY A 172 7.25 22.04 3.35
C GLY A 172 6.55 20.69 3.39
N GLY A 173 7.02 19.80 2.53
CA GLY A 173 6.59 18.42 2.44
C GLY A 173 7.42 17.68 1.39
N TYR A 174 6.87 16.60 0.85
CA TYR A 174 7.49 15.84 -0.22
C TYR A 174 6.54 15.65 -1.39
N TYR A 175 7.06 15.76 -2.61
CA TYR A 175 6.37 15.29 -3.79
C TYR A 175 6.70 13.82 -4.01
N PHE A 176 5.67 12.98 -4.00
CA PHE A 176 5.74 11.61 -4.48
C PHE A 176 5.34 11.59 -5.95
N SER A 177 6.30 11.40 -6.83
CA SER A 177 6.14 11.45 -8.27
C SER A 177 6.37 10.08 -8.89
N LEU A 178 5.32 9.47 -9.42
CA LEU A 178 5.37 8.19 -10.11
C LEU A 178 5.29 8.41 -11.63
N SER A 179 6.29 7.92 -12.35
CA SER A 179 6.29 7.81 -13.81
C SER A 179 6.21 6.34 -14.21
N VAL A 180 5.28 6.00 -15.09
CA VAL A 180 5.11 4.65 -15.65
C VAL A 180 5.12 4.75 -17.16
N GLN A 181 6.16 4.22 -17.78
CA GLN A 181 6.28 4.13 -19.23
C GLN A 181 6.00 2.70 -19.66
N ASN A 182 5.05 2.50 -20.55
CA ASN A 182 4.75 1.21 -21.15
C ASN A 182 4.90 1.33 -22.67
N LYS A 183 5.99 0.78 -23.20
CA LYS A 183 6.31 0.82 -24.63
C LYS A 183 5.42 -0.12 -25.45
N ILE A 184 4.90 -1.20 -24.84
CA ILE A 184 4.01 -2.17 -25.50
C ILE A 184 2.68 -1.50 -25.84
N LEU A 185 2.07 -0.85 -24.84
CA LEU A 185 0.78 -0.16 -24.98
C LEU A 185 0.93 1.29 -25.46
N LYS A 186 2.17 1.77 -25.64
CA LYS A 186 2.51 3.16 -25.97
C LYS A 186 1.87 4.17 -25.01
N THR A 187 1.81 3.83 -23.72
CA THR A 187 1.27 4.71 -22.69
C THR A 187 2.38 5.28 -21.81
N ASN A 188 2.14 6.50 -21.34
CA ASN A 188 2.97 7.17 -20.35
C ASN A 188 2.06 7.79 -19.30
N HIS A 189 2.23 7.38 -18.05
CA HIS A 189 1.49 7.93 -16.91
C HIS A 189 2.45 8.65 -15.98
N TYR A 190 2.08 9.88 -15.61
CA TYR A 190 2.81 10.66 -14.63
C TYR A 190 1.85 11.19 -13.58
N LEU A 191 2.06 10.77 -12.33
CA LEU A 191 1.19 11.08 -11.19
C LEU A 191 2.03 11.69 -10.08
N VAL A 192 1.57 12.82 -9.54
CA VAL A 192 2.26 13.53 -8.46
C VAL A 192 1.30 13.76 -7.32
N VAL A 193 1.71 13.37 -6.10
CA VAL A 193 0.96 13.59 -4.87
C VAL A 193 1.83 14.40 -3.90
N PRO A 194 1.45 15.64 -3.55
CA PRO A 194 2.09 16.36 -2.46
C PRO A 194 1.72 15.71 -1.12
N VAL A 195 2.71 15.34 -0.34
CA VAL A 195 2.61 14.73 0.98
C VAL A 195 3.18 15.71 1.99
N THR A 196 2.36 16.16 2.93
CA THR A 196 2.78 17.07 4.00
C THR A 196 3.75 16.38 4.96
N ILE A 197 4.50 17.16 5.75
CA ILE A 197 5.39 16.61 6.80
C ILE A 197 4.61 15.68 7.76
N ALA A 198 3.39 16.04 8.14
CA ALA A 198 2.56 15.24 9.04
C ALA A 198 2.15 13.90 8.39
N GLU A 199 1.68 13.93 7.14
CA GLU A 199 1.34 12.72 6.39
C GLU A 199 2.58 11.83 6.18
N PHE A 200 3.73 12.44 5.88
CA PHE A 200 4.99 11.70 5.73
C PHE A 200 5.44 11.08 7.04
N ALA A 201 5.30 11.78 8.17
CA ALA A 201 5.60 11.23 9.50
C ALA A 201 4.74 9.99 9.80
N VAL A 202 3.43 10.03 9.52
CA VAL A 202 2.55 8.86 9.64
C VAL A 202 3.05 7.70 8.78
N MET A 203 3.44 7.97 7.52
CA MET A 203 3.99 6.95 6.63
C MET A 203 5.28 6.34 7.20
N LYS A 204 6.24 7.16 7.66
CA LYS A 204 7.49 6.67 8.24
C LYS A 204 7.22 5.78 9.45
N THR A 205 6.33 6.18 10.36
CA THR A 205 5.94 5.37 11.52
C THR A 205 5.28 4.05 11.11
N ALA A 206 4.32 4.10 10.18
CA ALA A 206 3.64 2.90 9.68
C ALA A 206 4.61 1.96 8.95
N PHE A 207 5.57 2.50 8.21
CA PHE A 207 6.59 1.74 7.49
C PHE A 207 7.57 1.07 8.45
N SER A 208 8.05 1.79 9.47
CA SER A 208 8.88 1.21 10.53
C SER A 208 8.17 0.06 11.25
N PHE A 209 6.88 0.23 11.54
CA PHE A 209 6.07 -0.83 12.16
C PHE A 209 5.86 -2.02 11.21
N ALA A 210 5.59 -1.78 9.93
CA ALA A 210 5.34 -2.84 8.95
C ALA A 210 6.60 -3.61 8.55
N LEU A 211 7.78 -3.01 8.67
CA LEU A 211 9.06 -3.56 8.21
C LEU A 211 9.34 -4.99 8.72
N PRO A 212 9.28 -5.31 10.03
CA PRO A 212 9.49 -6.68 10.50
C PRO A 212 8.46 -7.68 9.93
N TYR A 213 7.21 -7.27 9.72
CA TYR A 213 6.16 -8.12 9.17
C TYR A 213 6.35 -8.41 7.68
N ILE A 214 6.77 -7.42 6.88
CA ILE A 214 7.06 -7.66 5.46
C ILE A 214 8.33 -8.51 5.27
N MET A 215 9.21 -8.53 6.27
CA MET A 215 10.38 -9.43 6.36
C MET A 215 10.01 -10.83 6.89
N GLY A 216 8.81 -11.01 7.45
CA GLY A 216 8.35 -12.28 8.03
C GLY A 216 8.92 -12.60 9.41
N TRP A 217 9.54 -11.62 10.07
CA TRP A 217 10.16 -11.81 11.39
C TRP A 217 9.13 -11.94 12.51
N ASP A 218 7.90 -11.47 12.30
CA ASP A 218 6.76 -11.69 13.19
C ASP A 218 6.55 -13.18 13.47
N ARG A 219 6.75 -14.03 12.46
CA ARG A 219 6.61 -15.49 12.60
C ARG A 219 7.69 -16.13 13.47
N LEU A 220 8.89 -15.54 13.53
CA LEU A 220 9.97 -16.02 14.38
C LEU A 220 9.73 -15.63 15.84
N ILE A 221 9.27 -14.39 16.07
CA ILE A 221 9.04 -13.87 17.42
C ILE A 221 7.87 -14.59 18.09
N VAL A 222 6.76 -14.80 17.38
CA VAL A 222 5.57 -15.50 17.92
C VAL A 222 5.82 -16.99 18.15
N GLN A 223 6.75 -17.61 17.42
CA GLN A 223 7.18 -18.98 17.70
C GLN A 223 7.95 -19.09 19.02
N GLY A 224 8.71 -18.06 19.41
CA GLY A 224 9.43 -18.02 20.68
C GLY A 224 8.54 -17.91 21.92
N GLU A 225 7.34 -17.32 21.80
CA GLU A 225 6.42 -17.12 22.92
C GLU A 225 5.61 -18.38 23.30
N ASN A 226 5.46 -19.33 22.37
CA ASN A 226 4.72 -20.59 22.60
C ASN A 226 5.64 -21.79 22.94
N ALA A 227 6.94 -21.56 23.11
CA ALA A 227 7.83 -22.58 23.69
C ALA A 227 7.58 -22.69 25.20
N PRO A 228 7.45 -23.90 25.78
CA PRO A 228 7.27 -24.05 27.21
C PRO A 228 8.43 -23.37 27.96
N GLN A 229 8.10 -22.39 28.80
CA GLN A 229 9.06 -21.66 29.63
C GLN A 229 9.70 -22.61 30.64
N SER A 230 10.87 -23.16 30.31
CA SER A 230 11.85 -23.45 31.35
C SER A 230 12.48 -22.11 31.73
N PHE A 231 12.15 -21.60 32.92
CA PHE A 231 12.86 -20.47 33.52
C PHE A 231 14.36 -20.76 33.52
N SER A 232 15.09 -20.12 32.62
CA SER A 232 16.55 -20.05 32.66
C SER A 232 16.90 -18.59 32.91
N THR A 233 17.35 -18.34 34.13
CA THR A 233 18.08 -17.15 34.54
C THR A 233 19.12 -16.76 33.48
N HIS A 234 19.16 -15.47 33.12
CA HIS A 234 20.19 -14.86 32.26
C HIS A 234 21.56 -15.54 32.43
N PRO A 235 22.11 -16.19 31.39
CA PRO A 235 23.52 -16.48 31.37
C PRO A 235 24.25 -15.23 30.86
N LYS A 236 25.22 -14.76 31.66
CA LYS A 236 26.36 -14.03 31.12
C LYS A 236 26.89 -14.81 29.92
N THR A 237 26.90 -14.19 28.74
CA THR A 237 27.55 -14.63 27.50
C THR A 237 27.58 -16.16 27.34
N ASP A 238 26.53 -16.73 26.76
CA ASP A 238 26.45 -18.15 26.46
C ASP A 238 27.59 -18.54 25.47
N PRO A 239 28.55 -19.40 25.87
CA PRO A 239 29.64 -19.86 25.00
C PRO A 239 29.14 -20.58 23.73
N LEU A 240 27.89 -21.07 23.73
CA LEU A 240 27.25 -21.69 22.56
C LEU A 240 26.95 -20.67 21.45
N GLN A 241 26.79 -19.39 21.80
CA GLN A 241 26.53 -18.34 20.82
C GLN A 241 27.76 -18.09 19.94
N LEU A 242 28.96 -18.13 20.54
CA LEU A 242 30.23 -18.03 19.81
C LEU A 242 30.50 -19.29 18.96
N ALA A 243 30.03 -20.46 19.40
CA ALA A 243 30.15 -21.69 18.63
C ALA A 243 29.27 -21.69 17.37
N SER A 244 28.15 -20.95 17.37
CA SER A 244 27.29 -20.80 16.17
C SER A 244 27.91 -19.98 15.04
N GLU A 245 29.00 -19.24 15.33
CA GLU A 245 29.74 -18.46 14.34
C GLU A 245 30.76 -19.30 13.55
N TRP A 246 31.05 -20.52 14.01
CA TRP A 246 32.06 -21.40 13.42
C TRP A 246 31.46 -22.78 13.15
N ASP A 247 31.18 -23.09 11.88
CA ASP A 247 30.87 -24.46 11.44
C ASP A 247 32.09 -25.36 11.75
N ARG A 248 31.98 -26.21 12.77
CA ARG A 248 32.94 -27.29 13.04
C ARG A 248 32.44 -28.62 12.52
#